data_AF-A0A1Q4D5L6-F1
#
_entry.id   AF-A0A1Q4D5L6-F1
#
_cell.length_a   1.000
_cell.length_b   1.000
_cell.length_c   1.000
_cell.angle_alpha   90.00
_cell.angle_beta   90.00
_cell.angle_gamma   90.00
#
_symmetry.space_group_name_H-M   'P 1'
#
loop_
_entity.id
_entity.type
_entity.pdbx_description
1 polymer ?
#
loop_
_entity_poly.entity_id
_entity_poly.type
_entity_poly.pdbx_seq_one_letter_code
_entity_poly.pdbx_strand_id
1 'polypeptide(L)'
;MTRWSVAVEAEGDRVMELDEIVELADAVAPAGGIASGIGTHRYGAQLVVEAETREEALDRGRAEFAAAVEKARLPVFDVVRAEAVSEAEDAEPE
;
A
#
# COMPACT_ATOMS: atom_id res chain seq x y z
N MET A 1 -20.49 -0.58 3.33
CA MET A 1 -19.20 -0.42 2.63
C MET A 1 -18.46 -1.74 2.74
N THR A 2 -17.76 -2.14 1.68
CA THR A 2 -17.00 -3.39 1.64
C THR A 2 -15.56 -3.08 2.02
N ARG A 3 -14.91 -3.98 2.76
CA ARG A 3 -13.50 -3.86 3.07
C ARG A 3 -12.68 -4.44 1.92
N TRP A 4 -11.70 -3.67 1.48
CA TRP A 4 -10.80 -4.04 0.40
C TRP A 4 -9.36 -4.03 0.92
N SER A 5 -8.64 -5.07 0.58
CA SER A 5 -7.17 -5.14 0.69
C SER A 5 -6.58 -4.56 -0.58
N VAL A 6 -5.90 -3.43 -0.46
CA VAL A 6 -5.28 -2.73 -1.59
C VAL A 6 -3.77 -2.82 -1.46
N ALA A 7 -3.13 -3.56 -2.35
CA ALA A 7 -1.68 -3.62 -2.46
C ALA A 7 -1.21 -2.57 -3.46
N VAL A 8 -0.28 -1.70 -3.04
CA VAL A 8 0.35 -0.68 -3.89
C VAL A 8 1.86 -0.83 -3.81
N GLU A 9 2.53 -0.81 -4.95
CA GLU A 9 3.99 -0.89 -5.05
C GLU A 9 4.50 0.21 -5.98
N ALA A 10 5.54 0.91 -5.51
CA ALA A 10 6.30 1.89 -6.27
C ALA A 10 7.73 1.40 -6.47
N GLU A 11 8.29 1.67 -7.64
CA GLU A 11 9.67 1.31 -8.00
C GLU A 11 10.48 2.56 -8.30
N GLY A 12 11.69 2.63 -7.73
CA GLY A 12 12.59 3.75 -7.94
C GLY A 12 13.99 3.33 -8.35
N ASP A 13 14.88 4.31 -8.35
CA ASP A 13 16.27 4.18 -8.81
C ASP A 13 17.28 3.86 -7.68
N ARG A 14 16.82 3.72 -6.43
CA ARG A 14 17.68 3.39 -5.28
C ARG A 14 17.09 2.29 -4.41
N VAL A 15 17.95 1.65 -3.62
CA VAL A 15 17.56 0.64 -2.63
C VAL A 15 16.95 1.30 -1.39
N MET A 16 15.87 0.74 -0.87
CA MET A 16 15.19 1.19 0.35
C MET A 16 15.86 0.63 1.60
N GLU A 17 16.16 1.50 2.56
CA GLU A 17 16.74 1.10 3.83
C GLU A 17 15.69 0.59 4.82
N LEU A 18 16.14 -0.15 5.83
CA LEU A 18 15.26 -0.68 6.87
C LEU A 18 14.47 0.42 7.59
N ASP A 19 15.16 1.49 7.99
CA ASP A 19 14.57 2.62 8.73
C ASP A 19 13.44 3.27 7.92
N GLU A 20 13.66 3.45 6.62
CA GLU A 20 12.69 4.05 5.71
C GLU A 20 11.42 3.20 5.55
N ILE A 21 11.55 1.87 5.50
CA ILE A 21 10.38 0.97 5.46
C ILE A 21 9.70 0.87 6.82
N VAL A 22 10.43 1.03 7.93
CA VAL A 22 9.82 1.10 9.28
C VAL A 22 8.97 2.37 9.42
N GLU A 23 9.46 3.51 8.92
CA GLU A 23 8.68 4.75 8.88
C GLU A 23 7.42 4.60 8.01
N LEU A 24 7.53 3.90 6.87
CA LEU A 24 6.36 3.55 6.06
C LEU A 24 5.39 2.65 6.82
N ALA A 25 5.89 1.65 7.54
CA ALA A 25 5.07 0.75 8.34
C ALA A 25 4.27 1.50 9.41
N ASP A 26 4.88 2.45 10.12
CA ASP A 26 4.17 3.34 11.05
C ASP A 26 3.13 4.22 10.34
N ALA A 27 3.48 4.73 9.16
CA ALA A 27 2.59 5.58 8.38
C ALA A 27 1.33 4.85 7.91
N VAL A 28 1.43 3.57 7.53
CA VAL A 28 0.30 2.75 7.06
C VAL A 28 -0.44 1.99 8.16
N ALA A 29 0.14 1.87 9.35
CA ALA A 29 -0.47 1.16 10.48
C ALA A 29 -1.90 1.63 10.86
N PRO A 30 -2.23 2.95 10.82
CA PRO A 30 -3.60 3.42 11.08
C PRO A 30 -4.63 2.88 10.08
N ALA A 31 -4.22 2.63 8.84
CA ALA A 31 -5.04 2.03 7.80
C ALA A 31 -5.00 0.49 7.82
N GLY A 32 -4.54 -0.11 8.92
CA GLY A 32 -4.35 -1.56 9.05
C GLY A 32 -3.36 -2.13 8.04
N GLY A 33 -2.45 -1.29 7.54
CA GLY A 33 -1.56 -1.63 6.46
C GLY A 33 -0.26 -2.30 6.89
N ILE A 34 0.41 -2.92 5.93
CA ILE A 34 1.68 -3.61 6.08
C ILE A 34 2.62 -3.11 5.00
N ALA A 35 3.73 -2.49 5.41
CA ALA A 35 4.77 -2.04 4.49
C ALA A 35 5.72 -3.18 4.08
N SER A 36 6.31 -3.06 2.90
CA SER A 36 7.27 -4.02 2.33
C SER A 36 8.30 -3.31 1.44
N GLY A 37 9.41 -4.00 1.11
CA GLY A 37 10.42 -3.50 0.17
C GLY A 37 11.84 -3.33 0.72
N ILE A 38 12.11 -3.75 1.97
CA ILE A 38 13.42 -3.61 2.62
C ILE A 38 14.51 -4.26 1.77
N GLY A 39 15.57 -3.50 1.46
CA GLY A 39 16.72 -3.99 0.70
C GLY A 39 16.45 -4.19 -0.79
N THR A 40 15.36 -3.63 -1.32
CA THR A 40 15.02 -3.67 -2.75
C THR A 40 14.89 -2.27 -3.33
N HIS A 41 14.85 -2.15 -4.66
CA HIS A 41 14.55 -0.88 -5.36
C HIS A 41 13.06 -0.56 -5.42
N ARG A 42 12.24 -1.25 -4.63
CA ARG A 42 10.79 -1.08 -4.56
C ARG A 42 10.38 -0.91 -3.12
N TYR A 43 9.33 -0.14 -2.91
CA TYR A 43 8.60 -0.17 -1.66
C TYR A 43 7.12 -0.26 -1.96
N GLY A 44 6.39 -0.90 -1.07
CA GLY A 44 4.96 -1.04 -1.21
C GLY A 44 4.30 -1.12 0.14
N ALA A 45 2.98 -1.03 0.11
CA ALA A 45 2.16 -1.35 1.25
C ALA A 45 0.89 -2.05 0.81
N GLN A 46 0.45 -2.99 1.62
CA GLN A 46 -0.92 -3.45 1.62
C GLN A 46 -1.70 -2.57 2.60
N LEU A 47 -2.83 -2.02 2.18
CA LEU A 47 -3.67 -1.13 2.94
C LEU A 47 -5.08 -1.71 3.02
N VAL A 48 -5.78 -1.43 4.10
CA VAL A 48 -7.19 -1.75 4.22
C VAL A 48 -8.00 -0.48 4.01
N VAL A 49 -8.90 -0.49 3.04
CA VAL A 49 -9.83 0.62 2.80
C VAL A 49 -11.26 0.13 2.73
N GLU A 50 -12.19 0.96 3.18
CA GLU A 50 -13.61 0.74 2.97
C GLU A 50 -14.02 1.44 1.68
N ALA A 51 -14.68 0.73 0.77
CA ALA A 51 -15.16 1.27 -0.50
C ALA A 51 -16.38 0.52 -1.03
N GLU A 52 -17.17 1.18 -1.89
CA GLU A 52 -18.33 0.56 -2.55
C GLU A 52 -17.93 -0.26 -3.78
N THR A 53 -16.83 0.12 -4.45
CA THR A 53 -16.35 -0.54 -5.67
C THR A 53 -14.83 -0.76 -5.63
N ARG A 54 -14.34 -1.67 -6.49
CA ARG A 54 -12.91 -1.96 -6.63
C ARG A 54 -12.12 -0.73 -7.09
N GLU A 55 -12.68 0.04 -8.01
CA GLU A 55 -12.06 1.26 -8.54
C GLU A 55 -11.95 2.33 -7.45
N GLU A 56 -12.99 2.50 -6.64
CA GLU A 56 -12.96 3.40 -5.48
C GLU A 56 -11.94 2.92 -4.43
N ALA A 57 -11.86 1.61 -4.19
CA ALA A 57 -10.85 1.04 -3.30
C ALA A 57 -9.42 1.34 -3.79
N LEU A 58 -9.16 1.18 -5.10
CA LEU A 58 -7.86 1.48 -5.69
C LEU A 58 -7.50 2.96 -5.57
N ASP A 59 -8.46 3.86 -5.82
CA ASP A 59 -8.23 5.30 -5.71
C ASP A 59 -7.92 5.70 -4.26
N ARG A 60 -8.74 5.23 -3.30
CA ARG A 60 -8.51 5.46 -1.86
C ARG A 60 -7.20 4.84 -1.39
N GLY A 61 -6.90 3.60 -1.76
CA GLY A 61 -5.66 2.93 -1.37
C GLY A 61 -4.42 3.61 -1.94
N ARG A 62 -4.47 4.12 -3.18
CA ARG A 62 -3.38 4.92 -3.75
C ARG A 62 -3.20 6.25 -3.03
N ALA A 63 -4.29 6.93 -2.69
CA ALA A 63 -4.24 8.19 -1.95
C ALA A 63 -3.65 8.01 -0.54
N GLU A 64 -4.11 6.98 0.19
CA GLU A 64 -3.57 6.62 1.51
C GLU A 64 -2.10 6.23 1.44
N PHE A 65 -1.71 5.46 0.41
CA PHE A 65 -0.30 5.13 0.17
C PHE A 65 0.55 6.37 -0.08
N ALA A 66 0.10 7.28 -0.94
CA ALA A 66 0.82 8.53 -1.21
C ALA A 66 0.97 9.37 0.07
N ALA A 67 -0.10 9.51 0.85
CA ALA A 67 -0.05 10.23 2.12
C ALA A 67 0.91 9.57 3.13
N ALA A 68 0.96 8.23 3.15
CA ALA A 68 1.89 7.49 4.00
C ALA A 68 3.35 7.68 3.57
N VAL A 69 3.63 7.67 2.26
CA VAL A 69 4.95 7.94 1.68
C VAL A 69 5.42 9.35 2.05
N GLU A 70 4.54 10.34 1.92
CA GLU A 70 4.84 11.72 2.33
C GLU A 70 5.09 11.83 3.84
N LYS A 71 4.28 11.15 4.66
CA LYS A 71 4.44 11.13 6.13
C LYS A 71 5.76 10.47 6.55
N ALA A 72 6.12 9.36 5.91
CA ALA A 72 7.38 8.65 6.10
C ALA A 72 8.59 9.36 5.46
N ARG A 73 8.37 10.49 4.76
CA ARG A 73 9.39 11.28 4.05
C ARG A 73 10.19 10.46 3.04
N LEU A 74 9.54 9.44 2.48
CA LEU A 74 10.09 8.63 1.42
C LEU A 74 10.11 9.40 0.09
N PRO A 75 11.07 9.11 -0.80
CA PRO A 75 11.03 9.65 -2.16
C PRO A 75 9.79 9.12 -2.88
N VAL A 76 9.04 10.02 -3.51
CA VAL A 76 7.88 9.66 -4.32
C VAL A 76 8.37 9.01 -5.61
N PHE A 77 8.01 7.74 -5.79
CA PHE A 77 8.30 6.96 -6.99
C PHE A 77 7.03 6.66 -7.77
N ASP A 78 7.19 6.26 -9.03
CA ASP A 78 6.08 5.83 -9.86
C ASP A 78 5.49 4.51 -9.36
N VAL A 79 4.17 4.48 -9.22
CA VAL A 79 3.43 3.28 -8.85
C VAL A 79 3.41 2.33 -10.04
N VAL A 80 4.16 1.24 -9.94
CA VAL A 80 4.26 0.20 -10.97
C VAL A 80 3.19 -0.87 -10.83
N ARG A 81 2.59 -1.02 -9.63
CA ARG A 81 1.55 -2.02 -9.36
C ARG A 81 0.54 -1.48 -8.35
N ALA A 82 -0.75 -1.68 -8.63
CA ALA A 82 -1.80 -1.51 -7.63
C ALA A 82 -2.92 -2.52 -7.88
N GLU A 83 -3.32 -3.23 -6.83
CA GLU A 83 -4.36 -4.25 -6.88
C GLU A 83 -5.27 -4.12 -5.67
N ALA A 84 -6.57 -4.28 -5.89
CA ALA A 84 -7.57 -4.31 -4.82
C ALA A 84 -8.30 -5.64 -4.86
N VAL A 85 -8.42 -6.28 -3.70
CA VAL A 85 -9.09 -7.56 -3.44
C VAL A 85 -10.11 -7.35 -2.33
N SER A 86 -11.37 -7.73 -2.56
CA SER A 86 -12.41 -7.69 -1.53
C SER A 86 -12.25 -8.82 -0.51
N GLU A 87 -12.65 -8.61 0.75
CA GLU A 87 -12.78 -9.72 1.72
C GLU A 87 -13.70 -10.86 1.22
N ALA A 88 -14.66 -10.55 0.35
CA ALA A 88 -15.54 -11.55 -0.27
C ALA A 88 -14.88 -12.33 -1.42
N GLU A 89 -13.83 -11.79 -2.05
CA GLU A 89 -13.04 -12.47 -3.10
C GLU A 89 -11.86 -13.25 -2.49
N ASP A 90 -11.34 -12.85 -1.33
CA ASP A 90 -10.31 -13.60 -0.58
C ASP A 90 -10.86 -14.95 -0.05
N ALA A 91 -12.18 -15.07 0.05
CA ALA A 91 -12.90 -16.29 0.41
C ALA A 91 -13.26 -17.14 -0.83
N GLU A 92 -12.29 -17.54 -1.63
CA GLU A 92 -12.51 -18.63 -2.60
C GLU A 92 -12.33 -20.01 -1.92
N PRO A 93 -13.32 -20.92 -2.07
CA PRO A 93 -13.51 -22.11 -1.24
C PRO A 93 -12.60 -23.28 -1.64
N GLU A 94 -12.16 -24.09 -0.66
CA GLU A 94 -11.77 -25.49 -0.88
C GLU A 94 -13.00 -26.40 -1.02
#